data_AF-A0A1I5LHP1-F1
#
_entry.id   AF-A0A1I5LHP1-F1
#
_cell.length_a   1.000
_cell.length_b   1.000
_cell.length_c   1.000
_cell.angle_alpha   90.00
_cell.angle_beta   90.00
_cell.angle_gamma   90.00
#
_symmetry.space_group_name_H-M   'P 1'
#
loop_
_entity.id
_entity.type
_entity.pdbx_description
1 polymer ?
#
loop_
_entity_poly.entity_id
_entity_poly.type
_entity_poly.pdbx_seq_one_letter_code
_entity_poly.pdbx_strand_id
1 'polypeptide(L)'
;MRTVLRGEGWVHYGQIYVESGADHPDPHACFRGQENGLCGAAMPGTLFLITGLHTGHVGFAVEVHDGPPPVDEAWEEVVEASFRPVGPASLVTWGGEQSWPLGLEPTDHRVRYCGTRMDEGRAQDTRTIDEPEVDRYLLQFWPAPPAPDRVVVVTSGTAHYWHGVPRTLPPPPSPEERAAAERRAHEERRREVERARREAEERAWGGRLPSARLRELRGNALAVARMDRPLVDALAEANAATQRKVAHWVTRRACTEARLTEVPWIAAALAAMDRGESLPPPFHDERRVWDRLLSDPAVPQTLVTSPDGTTDNCLQQAMAFPVLFSAHEPDPLRAAVDTLWSAVVAFGHGRHPILFAEVREVFPDLGTPTMSTGRAFSPAAPTGPCRSPPPRPPREPRPRDPAGTAARAARSTRQPATPR
;
A
#
# COMPACT_ATOMS: atom_id res chain seq x y z
N MET A 1 -10.54 8.73 44.36
CA MET A 1 -10.57 9.96 43.52
C MET A 1 -9.16 10.41 43.17
N ARG A 2 -8.88 10.63 41.88
CA ARG A 2 -7.65 11.20 41.34
C ARG A 2 -8.01 12.38 40.43
N THR A 3 -7.44 13.56 40.70
CA THR A 3 -7.55 14.72 39.80
C THR A 3 -6.45 14.64 38.74
N VAL A 4 -6.85 14.61 37.47
CA VAL A 4 -5.94 14.56 36.31
C VAL A 4 -5.56 15.96 35.86
N LEU A 5 -6.55 16.85 35.82
CA LEU A 5 -6.40 18.24 35.40
C LEU A 5 -7.18 19.12 36.38
N ARG A 6 -6.57 20.25 36.74
CA ARG A 6 -7.24 21.41 37.33
C ARG A 6 -6.51 22.65 36.85
N GLY A 7 -7.14 23.42 35.98
CA GLY A 7 -6.53 24.59 35.34
C GLY A 7 -7.42 25.12 34.24
N GLU A 8 -6.83 25.64 33.18
CA GLU A 8 -7.55 26.12 32.01
C GLU A 8 -7.28 25.24 30.79
N GLY A 9 -8.30 25.07 29.94
CA GLY A 9 -8.17 24.44 28.62
C GLY A 9 -8.47 25.48 27.53
N TRP A 10 -7.63 25.55 26.50
CA TRP A 10 -7.93 26.38 25.33
C TRP A 10 -8.98 25.71 24.45
N VAL A 11 -10.05 26.44 24.11
CA VAL A 11 -11.11 25.98 23.22
C VAL A 11 -11.20 26.85 21.98
N HIS A 12 -11.59 26.22 20.88
CA HIS A 12 -11.95 26.88 19.62
C HIS A 12 -13.22 26.22 19.08
N TYR A 13 -14.19 27.02 18.67
CA TYR A 13 -15.52 26.59 18.24
C TYR A 13 -16.35 25.92 19.35
N GLY A 14 -16.14 26.31 20.60
CA GLY A 14 -16.94 25.85 21.74
C GLY A 14 -16.83 24.36 22.02
N GLN A 15 -15.63 23.79 21.85
CA GLN A 15 -15.42 22.35 21.87
C GLN A 15 -14.08 21.96 22.48
N ILE A 16 -14.11 20.82 23.17
CA ILE A 16 -12.95 20.09 23.69
C ILE A 16 -13.29 18.59 23.68
N TYR A 17 -12.29 17.72 23.56
CA TYR A 17 -12.55 16.29 23.30
C TYR A 17 -11.86 15.38 24.29
N VAL A 18 -12.38 14.17 24.42
CA VAL A 18 -11.61 13.03 24.91
C VAL A 18 -11.40 12.08 23.74
N GLU A 19 -10.15 11.72 23.47
CA GLU A 19 -9.80 10.81 22.38
C GLU A 19 -9.04 9.61 22.94
N SER A 20 -9.37 8.42 22.45
CA SER A 20 -8.65 7.17 22.73
C SER A 20 -8.41 6.31 21.49
N GLY A 21 -8.81 6.81 20.31
CA GLY A 21 -8.67 6.16 19.00
C GLY A 21 -8.03 7.11 17.97
N ALA A 22 -7.92 6.65 16.71
CA ALA A 22 -7.29 7.41 15.63
C ALA A 22 -8.26 8.29 14.82
N ASP A 23 -9.56 8.16 15.06
CA ASP A 23 -10.60 8.85 14.29
C ASP A 23 -10.87 10.23 14.87
N HIS A 24 -10.92 11.24 13.99
CA HIS A 24 -11.27 12.60 14.39
C HIS A 24 -12.77 12.67 14.76
N PRO A 25 -13.15 13.36 15.84
CA PRO A 25 -14.55 13.54 16.22
C PRO A 25 -15.37 14.21 15.11
N ASP A 26 -16.35 13.48 14.54
CA ASP A 26 -17.44 14.10 13.77
C ASP A 26 -18.55 14.53 14.75
N PRO A 27 -18.87 15.82 14.89
CA PRO A 27 -19.85 16.30 15.87
C PRO A 27 -21.19 15.59 15.73
N HIS A 28 -21.68 15.41 14.50
CA HIS A 28 -22.97 14.78 14.27
C HIS A 28 -22.97 13.30 14.65
N ALA A 29 -21.90 12.56 14.39
CA ALA A 29 -21.77 11.17 14.81
C ALA A 29 -21.64 11.03 16.33
N CYS A 30 -20.93 11.94 17.01
CA CYS A 30 -20.75 11.92 18.47
C CYS A 30 -22.07 12.11 19.25
N PHE A 31 -23.02 12.86 18.70
CA PHE A 31 -24.31 13.15 19.36
C PHE A 31 -25.48 12.30 18.87
N ARG A 32 -25.28 11.45 17.85
CA ARG A 32 -26.38 10.73 17.20
C ARG A 32 -27.05 9.75 18.16
N GLY A 33 -28.36 9.90 18.33
CA GLY A 33 -29.17 9.01 19.17
C GLY A 33 -29.10 9.29 20.67
N GLN A 34 -28.40 10.36 21.09
CA GLN A 34 -28.38 10.81 22.48
C GLN A 34 -29.53 11.78 22.80
N GLU A 35 -29.89 11.88 24.07
CA GLU A 35 -30.79 12.90 24.59
C GLU A 35 -30.04 14.21 24.93
N ASN A 36 -28.79 14.07 25.38
CA ASN A 36 -27.94 15.17 25.79
C ASN A 36 -27.15 15.75 24.59
N GLY A 37 -26.97 17.07 24.57
CA GLY A 37 -26.22 17.77 23.53
C GLY A 37 -24.91 18.39 24.01
N LEU A 38 -24.48 18.08 25.24
CA LEU A 38 -23.29 18.68 25.86
C LEU A 38 -22.10 17.71 25.93
N CYS A 39 -22.37 16.40 26.02
CA CYS A 39 -21.38 15.33 26.09
C CYS A 39 -21.71 14.24 25.06
N GLY A 40 -21.18 14.43 23.85
CA GLY A 40 -21.32 13.56 22.70
C GLY A 40 -20.53 12.27 22.89
N ALA A 41 -21.18 11.15 23.14
CA ALA A 41 -20.53 9.87 23.49
C ALA A 41 -20.96 8.69 22.60
N ALA A 42 -21.68 8.95 21.49
CA ALA A 42 -22.16 7.89 20.60
C ALA A 42 -21.06 7.26 19.73
N MET A 43 -19.91 7.92 19.58
CA MET A 43 -18.74 7.38 18.91
C MET A 43 -17.84 6.61 19.89
N PRO A 44 -17.53 5.33 19.62
CA PRO A 44 -16.61 4.56 20.46
C PRO A 44 -15.24 5.25 20.60
N GLY A 45 -14.75 5.35 21.83
CA GLY A 45 -13.43 5.91 22.12
C GLY A 45 -13.32 7.44 22.04
N THR A 46 -14.42 8.15 21.79
CA THR A 46 -14.44 9.62 21.67
C THR A 46 -15.51 10.25 22.55
N LEU A 47 -15.19 11.35 23.23
CA LEU A 47 -16.17 12.29 23.79
C LEU A 47 -16.05 13.65 23.12
N PHE A 48 -17.19 14.22 22.74
CA PHE A 48 -17.29 15.58 22.22
C PHE A 48 -17.95 16.47 23.27
N LEU A 49 -17.21 17.41 23.84
CA LEU A 49 -17.69 18.23 24.95
C LEU A 49 -17.93 19.66 24.47
N ILE A 50 -19.14 20.16 24.71
CA ILE A 50 -19.57 21.50 24.29
C ILE A 50 -19.38 22.51 25.42
N THR A 51 -18.71 23.62 25.12
CA THR A 51 -18.57 24.77 26.01
C THR A 51 -19.47 25.93 25.57
N GLY A 52 -19.76 26.83 26.51
CA GLY A 52 -20.46 28.09 26.29
C GLY A 52 -19.57 29.08 25.56
N LEU A 53 -18.36 29.34 26.07
CA LEU A 53 -17.36 30.14 25.37
C LEU A 53 -16.96 29.49 24.04
N HIS A 54 -16.95 30.28 22.96
CA HIS A 54 -16.61 29.81 21.62
C HIS A 54 -15.09 29.73 21.41
N THR A 55 -14.33 30.76 21.80
CA THR A 55 -12.87 30.79 21.64
C THR A 55 -12.19 31.36 22.89
N GLY A 56 -11.20 30.66 23.44
CA GLY A 56 -10.40 31.18 24.56
C GLY A 56 -10.09 30.12 25.60
N HIS A 57 -9.63 30.55 26.78
CA HIS A 57 -9.41 29.66 27.91
C HIS A 57 -10.70 29.49 28.73
N VAL A 58 -11.08 28.24 29.03
CA VAL A 58 -12.16 27.91 29.96
C VAL A 58 -11.59 27.22 31.20
N GLY A 59 -12.20 27.44 32.36
CA GLY A 59 -11.86 26.68 33.56
C GLY A 59 -12.18 25.21 33.34
N PHE A 60 -11.23 24.29 33.57
CA PHE A 60 -11.45 22.87 33.34
C PHE A 60 -10.82 21.99 34.41
N ALA A 61 -11.61 21.05 34.92
CA ALA A 61 -11.14 20.00 35.82
C ALA A 61 -11.53 18.62 35.30
N VAL A 62 -10.63 17.65 35.49
CA VAL A 62 -10.91 16.23 35.18
C VAL A 62 -10.61 15.37 36.40
N GLU A 63 -11.56 14.53 36.76
CA GLU A 63 -11.49 13.66 37.93
C GLU A 63 -11.82 12.21 37.56
N VAL A 64 -11.07 11.28 38.12
CA VAL A 64 -11.30 9.84 38.01
C VAL A 64 -11.64 9.31 39.40
N HIS A 65 -12.80 8.68 39.52
CA HIS A 65 -13.38 8.19 40.76
C HIS A 65 -13.54 6.67 40.72
N ASP A 66 -13.52 6.04 41.90
CA ASP A 66 -13.71 4.59 42.04
C ASP A 66 -15.20 4.20 42.01
N GLY A 67 -16.10 5.19 42.15
CA GLY A 67 -17.55 5.06 42.11
C GLY A 67 -18.23 6.40 41.84
N PRO A 68 -19.57 6.44 41.74
CA PRO A 68 -20.30 7.66 41.37
C PRO A 68 -20.14 8.76 42.43
N PRO A 69 -19.56 9.93 42.10
CA PRO A 69 -19.52 11.06 43.02
C PRO A 69 -20.92 11.66 43.19
N PRO A 70 -21.23 12.29 44.34
CA PRO A 70 -22.48 13.03 44.52
C PRO A 70 -22.58 14.17 43.49
N VAL A 71 -23.81 14.52 43.10
CA VAL A 71 -24.05 15.70 42.26
C VAL A 71 -23.99 16.92 43.17
N ASP A 72 -23.07 17.84 42.87
CA ASP A 72 -22.96 19.12 43.58
C ASP A 72 -23.95 20.12 42.96
N GLU A 73 -24.81 20.70 43.79
CA GLU A 73 -25.84 21.66 43.38
C GLU A 73 -25.26 22.98 42.85
N ALA A 74 -23.95 23.22 43.02
CA ALA A 74 -23.26 24.37 42.45
C ALA A 74 -23.07 24.30 40.92
N TRP A 75 -23.34 23.15 40.28
CA TRP A 75 -23.28 23.00 38.83
C TRP A 75 -24.64 23.28 38.18
N GLU A 76 -24.64 24.20 37.22
CA GLU A 76 -25.83 24.66 36.50
C GLU A 76 -26.26 23.67 35.42
N GLU A 77 -25.29 23.04 34.76
CA GLU A 77 -25.52 22.08 33.69
C GLU A 77 -24.85 20.77 34.06
N VAL A 78 -25.60 19.67 34.06
CA VAL A 78 -25.06 18.35 34.38
C VAL A 78 -25.66 17.32 33.45
N VAL A 79 -24.80 16.66 32.68
CA VAL A 79 -25.17 15.53 31.83
C VAL A 79 -24.33 14.32 32.18
N GLU A 80 -24.86 13.13 31.91
CA GLU A 80 -24.06 11.93 31.99
C GLU A 80 -24.23 11.03 30.78
N ALA A 81 -23.14 10.39 30.37
CA ALA A 81 -23.11 9.43 29.27
C ALA A 81 -22.15 8.28 29.59
N SER A 82 -22.27 7.18 28.85
CA SER A 82 -21.31 6.08 28.95
C SER A 82 -20.15 6.28 27.97
N PHE A 83 -18.94 5.94 28.40
CA PHE A 83 -17.72 6.02 27.62
C PHE A 83 -16.92 4.74 27.77
N ARG A 84 -16.43 4.21 26.66
CA ARG A 84 -15.49 3.09 26.65
C ARG A 84 -14.24 3.49 25.86
N PRO A 85 -13.06 3.56 26.49
CA PRO A 85 -11.83 3.82 25.77
C PRO A 85 -11.47 2.64 24.86
N VAL A 86 -10.97 2.94 23.66
CA VAL A 86 -10.46 1.93 22.69
C VAL A 86 -8.93 1.84 22.69
N GLY A 87 -8.28 2.67 23.50
CA GLY A 87 -6.84 2.80 23.69
C GLY A 87 -6.54 3.78 24.84
N PRO A 88 -5.29 4.27 24.99
CA PRO A 88 -4.98 5.31 25.97
C PRO A 88 -5.82 6.56 25.75
N ALA A 89 -6.64 6.95 26.73
CA ALA A 89 -7.51 8.10 26.64
C ALA A 89 -6.83 9.39 27.12
N SER A 90 -7.01 10.48 26.39
CA SER A 90 -6.54 11.82 26.76
C SER A 90 -7.65 12.85 26.56
N LEU A 91 -7.71 13.85 27.44
CA LEU A 91 -8.40 15.11 27.13
C LEU A 91 -7.53 15.87 26.12
N VAL A 92 -8.12 16.36 25.04
CA VAL A 92 -7.41 17.08 23.97
C VAL A 92 -8.18 18.35 23.59
N THR A 93 -7.44 19.43 23.40
CA THR A 93 -8.00 20.68 22.86
C THR A 93 -8.11 20.62 21.34
N TRP A 94 -8.78 21.62 20.77
CA TRP A 94 -8.88 21.76 19.32
C TRP A 94 -7.50 21.70 18.65
N GLY A 95 -7.41 20.97 17.54
CA GLY A 95 -6.15 20.79 16.80
C GLY A 95 -5.09 19.93 17.51
N GLY A 96 -5.39 19.36 18.70
CA GLY A 96 -4.44 18.58 19.48
C GLY A 96 -3.32 19.41 20.10
N GLU A 97 -3.52 20.72 20.26
CA GLU A 97 -2.49 21.66 20.75
C GLU A 97 -2.11 21.39 22.21
N GLN A 98 -3.07 20.98 23.03
CA GLN A 98 -2.86 20.56 24.41
C GLN A 98 -3.51 19.18 24.62
N SER A 99 -2.84 18.34 25.41
CA SER A 99 -3.31 16.99 25.72
C SER A 99 -2.94 16.59 27.14
N TRP A 100 -3.88 15.96 27.84
CA TRP A 100 -3.70 15.44 29.20
C TRP A 100 -4.12 13.95 29.25
N PRO A 101 -3.17 13.03 29.44
CA PRO A 101 -3.48 11.61 29.60
C PRO A 101 -4.38 11.36 30.81
N LEU A 102 -5.52 10.71 30.57
CA LEU A 102 -6.50 10.45 31.62
C LEU A 102 -6.12 9.24 32.47
N GLY A 103 -5.43 8.24 31.88
CA GLY A 103 -5.11 6.99 32.58
C GLY A 103 -6.36 6.22 33.01
N LEU A 104 -7.34 6.13 32.11
CA LEU A 104 -8.54 5.32 32.30
C LEU A 104 -8.23 3.85 32.04
N GLU A 105 -8.84 2.98 32.84
CA GLU A 105 -8.78 1.54 32.60
C GLU A 105 -9.54 1.16 31.30
N PRO A 106 -9.21 0.06 30.62
CA PRO A 106 -9.90 -0.37 29.40
C PRO A 106 -11.26 -1.06 29.72
N THR A 107 -12.11 -0.39 30.50
CA THR A 107 -13.44 -0.83 30.93
C THR A 107 -14.52 0.21 30.60
N ASP A 108 -15.78 -0.15 30.76
CA ASP A 108 -16.90 0.79 30.61
C ASP A 108 -16.90 1.79 31.79
N HIS A 109 -16.99 3.07 31.45
CA HIS A 109 -17.08 4.17 32.40
C HIS A 109 -18.42 4.89 32.23
N ARG A 110 -18.95 5.40 33.34
CA ARG A 110 -19.89 6.52 33.31
C ARG A 110 -19.09 7.82 33.39
N VAL A 111 -19.55 8.79 32.63
CA VAL A 111 -18.96 10.12 32.55
C VAL A 111 -20.01 11.12 32.97
N ARG A 112 -19.66 12.03 33.87
CA ARG A 112 -20.44 13.23 34.17
C ARG A 112 -19.72 14.44 33.64
N TYR A 113 -20.42 15.24 32.84
CA TYR A 113 -19.93 16.51 32.36
C TYR A 113 -20.78 17.62 32.97
N CYS A 114 -20.13 18.48 33.74
CA CYS A 114 -20.74 19.61 34.42
C CYS A 114 -20.24 20.93 33.82
N GLY A 115 -21.13 21.91 33.71
CA GLY A 115 -20.81 23.28 33.28
C GLY A 115 -21.47 24.31 34.18
N THR A 116 -20.88 25.49 34.28
CA THR A 116 -21.51 26.70 34.86
C THR A 116 -21.20 27.92 34.01
N ARG A 117 -22.13 28.86 33.98
CA ARG A 117 -22.07 30.14 33.29
C ARG A 117 -21.93 30.03 31.77
N MET A 118 -22.58 29.01 31.20
CA MET A 118 -22.52 28.74 29.75
C MET A 118 -23.15 29.87 28.93
N ASP A 119 -24.18 30.54 29.44
CA ASP A 119 -24.79 31.69 28.77
C ASP A 119 -23.87 32.91 28.75
N GLU A 120 -23.15 33.19 29.86
CA GLU A 120 -22.14 34.25 29.88
C GLU A 120 -20.95 33.92 28.98
N GLY A 121 -20.49 32.67 28.99
CA GLY A 121 -19.46 32.21 28.06
C GLY A 121 -19.87 32.44 26.61
N ARG A 122 -21.10 32.06 26.25
CA ARG A 122 -21.64 32.26 24.91
C ARG A 122 -21.82 33.73 24.55
N ALA A 123 -22.25 34.56 25.50
CA ALA A 123 -22.43 35.99 25.29
C ALA A 123 -21.10 36.73 25.10
N GLN A 124 -20.04 36.30 25.80
CA GLN A 124 -18.70 36.86 25.63
C GLN A 124 -18.04 36.40 24.32
N ASP A 125 -18.37 35.20 23.83
CA ASP A 125 -17.88 34.56 22.60
C ASP A 125 -16.37 34.27 22.59
N THR A 126 -15.54 35.30 22.75
CA THR A 126 -14.08 35.20 22.77
C THR A 126 -13.48 35.77 24.07
N ARG A 127 -12.57 35.03 24.71
CA ARG A 127 -11.83 35.46 25.91
C ARG A 127 -10.32 35.50 25.66
N THR A 128 -9.66 36.59 26.07
CA THR A 128 -8.19 36.73 26.08
C THR A 128 -7.57 36.27 27.40
N ILE A 129 -6.26 36.01 27.41
CA ILE A 129 -5.56 35.44 28.59
C ILE A 129 -5.60 36.35 29.83
N ASP A 130 -5.72 37.66 29.65
CA ASP A 130 -5.73 38.64 30.74
C ASP A 130 -7.15 38.89 31.31
N GLU A 131 -8.18 38.36 30.65
CA GLU A 131 -9.57 38.49 31.07
C GLU A 131 -9.93 37.43 32.11
N PRO A 132 -10.82 37.75 33.07
CA PRO A 132 -11.25 36.80 34.10
C PRO A 132 -11.97 35.59 33.50
N GLU A 133 -11.94 34.47 34.23
CA GLU A 133 -12.71 33.26 33.90
C GLU A 133 -14.21 33.58 33.80
N VAL A 134 -14.84 33.08 32.74
CA VAL A 134 -16.26 33.31 32.43
C VAL A 134 -17.06 32.07 32.80
N ASP A 135 -16.76 30.97 32.12
CA ASP A 135 -17.36 29.65 32.31
C ASP A 135 -16.31 28.61 32.76
N ARG A 136 -16.81 27.56 33.40
CA ARG A 136 -15.99 26.46 33.91
C ARG A 136 -16.68 25.12 33.79
N TYR A 137 -15.87 24.07 33.69
CA TYR A 137 -16.31 22.72 33.39
C TYR A 137 -15.61 21.69 34.28
N LEU A 138 -16.35 20.62 34.58
CA LEU A 138 -15.85 19.47 35.30
C LEU A 138 -16.23 18.19 34.56
N LEU A 139 -15.24 17.33 34.33
CA LEU A 139 -15.42 16.02 33.73
C LEU A 139 -15.04 14.92 34.72
N GLN A 140 -16.01 14.10 35.12
CA GLN A 140 -15.81 13.04 36.11
C GLN A 140 -16.02 11.67 35.47
N PHE A 141 -15.09 10.74 35.68
CA PHE A 141 -15.17 9.35 35.24
C PHE A 141 -15.29 8.40 36.43
N TRP A 142 -16.09 7.35 36.31
CA TRP A 142 -16.04 6.20 37.21
C TRP A 142 -16.44 4.91 36.49
N PRO A 143 -15.91 3.74 36.88
CA PRO A 143 -16.32 2.47 36.29
C PRO A 143 -17.83 2.21 36.48
N ALA A 144 -18.53 1.88 35.40
CA ALA A 144 -19.95 1.54 35.43
C ALA A 144 -20.39 0.83 34.13
N PRO A 145 -21.38 -0.08 34.19
CA PRO A 145 -21.96 -0.67 32.98
C PRO A 145 -22.51 0.39 32.01
N PRO A 146 -22.52 0.12 30.69
CA PRO A 146 -23.15 1.00 29.71
C PRO A 146 -24.63 1.23 30.04
N ALA A 147 -25.06 2.49 30.00
CA ALA A 147 -26.45 2.89 30.17
C ALA A 147 -26.75 4.11 29.27
N PRO A 148 -28.02 4.34 28.91
CA PRO A 148 -28.40 5.53 28.15
C PRO A 148 -27.87 6.81 28.79
N ASP A 149 -27.58 7.80 27.96
CA ASP A 149 -27.23 9.12 28.44
C ASP A 149 -28.43 9.77 29.15
N ARG A 150 -28.13 10.74 30.02
CA ARG A 150 -29.16 11.46 30.77
C ARG A 150 -28.79 12.92 30.94
N VAL A 151 -29.82 13.75 30.93
CA VAL A 151 -29.75 15.16 31.31
C VAL A 151 -30.19 15.25 32.77
N VAL A 152 -29.27 15.66 33.67
CA VAL A 152 -29.50 15.67 35.13
C VAL A 152 -29.94 17.05 35.61
N VAL A 153 -29.22 18.10 35.19
CA VAL A 153 -29.54 19.50 35.51
C VAL A 153 -29.40 20.32 34.23
N VAL A 154 -30.36 21.19 33.96
CA VAL A 154 -30.27 22.20 32.88
C VAL A 154 -30.85 23.52 33.37
N THR A 155 -30.10 24.61 33.20
CA THR A 155 -30.58 25.95 33.60
C THR A 155 -30.41 27.01 32.50
N SER A 156 -29.36 26.92 31.68
CA SER A 156 -29.01 27.93 30.67
C SER A 156 -29.72 27.74 29.33
N GLY A 157 -29.92 28.86 28.62
CA GLY A 157 -30.45 28.85 27.25
C GLY A 157 -29.50 28.15 26.27
N THR A 158 -28.19 28.28 26.49
CA THR A 158 -27.14 27.62 25.71
C THR A 158 -27.21 26.10 25.84
N ALA A 159 -27.34 25.56 27.04
CA ALA A 159 -27.52 24.12 27.24
C ALA A 159 -28.81 23.62 26.59
N HIS A 160 -29.94 24.32 26.78
CA HIS A 160 -31.20 23.99 26.12
C HIS A 160 -31.10 23.94 24.60
N TYR A 161 -30.41 24.91 23.97
CA TYR A 161 -30.15 24.91 22.53
C TYR A 161 -29.42 23.63 22.10
N TRP A 162 -28.32 23.29 22.77
CA TRP A 162 -27.51 22.14 22.39
C TRP A 162 -28.23 20.81 22.61
N HIS A 163 -29.05 20.67 23.65
CA HIS A 163 -29.94 19.51 23.85
C HIS A 163 -30.96 19.30 22.72
N GLY A 164 -31.27 20.34 21.94
CA GLY A 164 -32.11 20.24 20.76
C GLY A 164 -31.40 19.64 19.54
N VAL A 165 -30.06 19.76 19.46
CA VAL A 165 -29.30 19.36 18.26
C VAL A 165 -29.38 17.85 17.98
N PRO A 166 -29.12 16.93 18.94
CA PRO A 166 -29.22 15.48 18.71
C PRO A 166 -30.56 15.04 18.09
N ARG A 167 -31.65 15.74 18.43
CA ARG A 167 -33.02 15.43 17.97
C ARG A 167 -33.24 15.73 16.49
N THR A 168 -32.39 16.55 15.88
CA THR A 168 -32.46 16.87 14.44
C THR A 168 -31.61 15.92 13.58
N LEU A 169 -30.79 15.08 14.22
CA LEU A 169 -29.92 14.14 13.52
C LEU A 169 -30.69 12.91 13.06
N PRO A 170 -30.36 12.35 11.88
CA PRO A 170 -30.93 11.06 11.49
C PRO A 170 -30.54 9.98 12.50
N PRO A 171 -31.37 8.95 12.70
CA PRO A 171 -31.02 7.84 13.57
C PRO A 171 -29.72 7.17 13.12
N PRO A 172 -28.97 6.54 14.04
CA PRO A 172 -27.80 5.77 13.66
C PRO A 172 -28.22 4.63 12.74
N PRO A 173 -27.36 4.25 11.77
CA PRO A 173 -27.65 3.13 10.90
C PRO A 173 -27.86 1.87 11.74
N SER A 174 -28.92 1.14 11.41
CA SER A 174 -29.24 -0.13 12.05
C SER A 174 -28.10 -1.15 11.89
N PRO A 175 -28.02 -2.17 12.76
CA PRO A 175 -27.06 -3.26 12.59
C PRO A 175 -27.13 -3.93 11.21
N GLU A 176 -28.34 -4.04 10.64
CA GLU A 176 -28.56 -4.62 9.31
C GLU A 176 -27.98 -3.75 8.18
N GLU A 177 -28.18 -2.43 8.25
CA GLU A 177 -27.62 -1.47 7.28
C GLU A 177 -26.10 -1.45 7.32
N ARG A 178 -25.51 -1.51 8.52
CA ARG A 178 -24.05 -1.61 8.71
C ARG A 178 -23.51 -2.90 8.09
N ALA A 179 -24.12 -4.04 8.41
CA ALA A 179 -23.71 -5.32 7.83
C ALA A 179 -23.87 -5.34 6.29
N ALA A 180 -24.90 -4.69 5.74
CA ALA A 180 -25.08 -4.56 4.30
C ALA A 180 -24.00 -3.67 3.65
N ALA A 181 -23.61 -2.58 4.30
CA ALA A 181 -22.52 -1.72 3.82
C ALA A 181 -21.17 -2.46 3.83
N GLU A 182 -20.88 -3.23 4.88
CA GLU A 182 -19.68 -4.06 4.97
C GLU A 182 -19.64 -5.13 3.86
N ARG A 183 -20.77 -5.80 3.57
CA ARG A 183 -20.89 -6.75 2.46
C ARG A 183 -20.59 -6.09 1.11
N ARG A 184 -21.20 -4.93 0.83
CA ARG A 184 -20.94 -4.17 -0.41
C ARG A 184 -19.46 -3.80 -0.53
N ALA A 185 -18.85 -3.28 0.54
CA ALA A 185 -17.44 -2.92 0.54
C ALA A 185 -16.52 -4.13 0.32
N HIS A 186 -16.88 -5.30 0.86
CA HIS A 186 -16.14 -6.54 0.61
C HIS A 186 -16.26 -7.00 -0.85
N GLU A 187 -17.45 -6.94 -1.44
CA GLU A 187 -17.67 -7.27 -2.84
C GLU A 187 -16.92 -6.32 -3.78
N GLU A 188 -16.92 -5.02 -3.50
CA GLU A 188 -16.16 -4.02 -4.25
C GLU A 188 -14.66 -4.32 -4.20
N ARG A 189 -14.09 -4.55 -3.01
CA ARG A 189 -12.68 -4.94 -2.87
C ARG A 189 -12.34 -6.21 -3.66
N ARG A 190 -13.21 -7.22 -3.66
CA ARG A 190 -13.01 -8.44 -4.47
C ARG A 190 -12.95 -8.13 -5.96
N ARG A 191 -13.87 -7.30 -6.47
CA ARG A 191 -13.90 -6.87 -7.88
C ARG A 191 -12.65 -6.07 -8.26
N GLU A 192 -12.16 -5.22 -7.37
CA GLU A 192 -10.92 -4.46 -7.57
C GLU A 192 -9.70 -5.38 -7.66
N VAL A 193 -9.60 -6.36 -6.76
CA VAL A 193 -8.51 -7.36 -6.79
C VAL A 193 -8.57 -8.19 -8.08
N GLU A 194 -9.75 -8.63 -8.49
CA GLU A 194 -9.92 -9.40 -9.73
C GLU A 194 -9.54 -8.57 -10.96
N ARG A 195 -10.00 -7.31 -11.02
CA ARG A 195 -9.64 -6.38 -12.09
C ARG A 195 -8.12 -6.14 -12.12
N ALA A 196 -7.50 -5.85 -10.99
CA ALA A 196 -6.07 -5.64 -10.88
C ALA A 196 -5.28 -6.88 -11.31
N ARG A 197 -5.73 -8.09 -10.93
CA ARG A 197 -5.13 -9.35 -11.37
C ARG A 197 -5.22 -9.52 -12.89
N ARG A 198 -6.39 -9.25 -13.47
CA ARG A 198 -6.62 -9.34 -14.92
C ARG A 198 -5.75 -8.36 -15.69
N GLU A 199 -5.69 -7.10 -15.25
CA GLU A 199 -4.83 -6.07 -15.85
C GLU A 199 -3.34 -6.42 -15.71
N ALA A 200 -2.92 -6.97 -14.58
CA ALA A 200 -1.55 -7.41 -14.38
C ALA A 200 -1.19 -8.57 -15.32
N GLU A 201 -2.09 -9.54 -15.50
CA GLU A 201 -1.92 -10.63 -16.46
C GLU A 201 -1.83 -10.09 -17.89
N GLU A 202 -2.75 -9.21 -18.28
CA GLU A 202 -2.76 -8.57 -19.61
C GLU A 202 -1.46 -7.81 -19.89
N ARG A 203 -0.97 -7.00 -18.94
CA ARG A 203 0.32 -6.32 -19.04
C ARG A 203 1.49 -7.31 -19.17
N ALA A 204 1.50 -8.36 -18.33
CA ALA A 204 2.58 -9.35 -18.36
C ALA A 204 2.69 -10.07 -19.72
N TRP A 205 1.56 -10.20 -20.42
CA TRP A 205 1.40 -10.92 -21.69
C TRP A 205 1.45 -10.01 -22.92
N GLY A 206 1.89 -8.76 -22.80
CA GLY A 206 2.07 -7.85 -23.93
C GLY A 206 0.81 -7.09 -24.34
N GLY A 207 -0.07 -6.79 -23.38
CA GLY A 207 -1.24 -5.93 -23.57
C GLY A 207 -2.50 -6.64 -24.05
N ARG A 208 -2.50 -7.99 -24.11
CA ARG A 208 -3.69 -8.81 -24.36
C ARG A 208 -3.59 -10.12 -23.58
N LEU A 209 -4.73 -10.66 -23.13
CA LEU A 209 -4.76 -11.94 -22.43
C LEU A 209 -4.34 -13.11 -23.35
N PRO A 210 -3.62 -14.12 -22.83
CA PRO A 210 -3.29 -15.33 -23.60
C PRO A 210 -4.53 -16.21 -23.79
N SER A 211 -4.47 -17.07 -24.82
CA SER A 211 -5.37 -18.23 -24.94
C SER A 211 -5.18 -19.19 -23.76
N ALA A 212 -6.16 -20.07 -23.50
CA ALA A 212 -6.04 -21.05 -22.40
C ALA A 212 -4.78 -21.92 -22.54
N ARG A 213 -4.47 -22.35 -23.76
CA ARG A 213 -3.29 -23.17 -24.07
C ARG A 213 -1.98 -22.45 -23.77
N LEU A 214 -1.83 -21.18 -24.16
CA LEU A 214 -0.64 -20.38 -23.81
C LEU A 214 -0.56 -20.08 -22.31
N ARG A 215 -1.72 -19.86 -21.68
CA ARG A 215 -1.82 -19.61 -20.25
C ARG A 215 -1.25 -20.79 -19.45
N GLU A 216 -1.55 -22.03 -19.85
CA GLU A 216 -1.08 -23.26 -19.18
C GLU A 216 0.44 -23.45 -19.23
N LEU A 217 1.11 -23.00 -20.29
CA LEU A 217 2.55 -23.23 -20.45
C LEU A 217 3.41 -22.51 -19.41
N ARG A 218 2.99 -21.29 -19.01
CA ARG A 218 3.70 -20.41 -18.05
C ARG A 218 5.17 -20.17 -18.45
N GLY A 219 5.97 -19.62 -17.52
CA GLY A 219 7.44 -19.54 -17.64
C GLY A 219 7.93 -18.95 -18.95
N ASN A 220 8.59 -19.80 -19.76
CA ASN A 220 9.21 -19.44 -21.03
C ASN A 220 8.20 -18.85 -22.04
N ALA A 221 6.94 -19.31 -22.05
CA ALA A 221 5.91 -18.73 -22.93
C ALA A 221 5.67 -17.25 -22.63
N LEU A 222 5.68 -16.87 -21.36
CA LEU A 222 5.58 -15.47 -20.94
C LEU A 222 6.85 -14.69 -21.31
N ALA A 223 8.02 -15.31 -21.15
CA ALA A 223 9.30 -14.67 -21.45
C ALA A 223 9.44 -14.36 -22.96
N VAL A 224 9.10 -15.31 -23.83
CA VAL A 224 9.09 -15.12 -25.29
C VAL A 224 7.99 -14.13 -25.69
N ALA A 225 6.80 -14.20 -25.08
CA ALA A 225 5.69 -13.28 -25.40
C ALA A 225 6.01 -11.81 -25.05
N ARG A 226 6.86 -11.55 -24.04
CA ARG A 226 7.35 -10.20 -23.72
C ARG A 226 8.27 -9.64 -24.80
N MET A 227 8.98 -10.50 -25.53
CA MET A 227 9.88 -10.11 -26.61
C MET A 227 9.13 -9.99 -27.94
N ASP A 228 8.23 -10.94 -28.23
CA ASP A 228 7.46 -10.98 -29.47
C ASP A 228 6.12 -11.69 -29.26
N ARG A 229 5.11 -10.92 -28.87
CA ARG A 229 3.76 -11.43 -28.66
C ARG A 229 3.12 -12.02 -29.94
N PRO A 230 3.20 -11.36 -31.10
CA PRO A 230 2.65 -11.92 -32.34
C PRO A 230 3.22 -13.29 -32.72
N LEU A 231 4.53 -13.52 -32.54
CA LEU A 231 5.14 -14.83 -32.83
C LEU A 231 4.55 -15.94 -31.95
N VAL A 232 4.42 -15.68 -30.64
CA VAL A 232 3.88 -16.66 -29.69
C VAL A 232 2.41 -16.97 -29.95
N ASP A 233 1.61 -15.95 -30.31
CA ASP A 233 0.23 -16.16 -30.73
C ASP A 233 0.17 -17.02 -32.01
N ALA A 234 0.98 -16.71 -33.03
CA ALA A 234 1.02 -17.47 -34.26
C ALA A 234 1.46 -18.93 -34.04
N LEU A 235 2.43 -19.17 -33.15
CA LEU A 235 2.83 -20.53 -32.76
C LEU A 235 1.69 -21.29 -32.07
N ALA A 236 0.92 -20.62 -31.22
CA ALA A 236 -0.21 -21.25 -30.52
C ALA A 236 -1.34 -21.66 -31.47
N GLU A 237 -1.56 -20.89 -32.53
CA GLU A 237 -2.56 -21.18 -33.57
C GLU A 237 -2.03 -22.17 -34.64
N ALA A 238 -0.72 -22.29 -34.80
CA ALA A 238 -0.12 -23.25 -35.72
C ALA A 238 -0.44 -24.70 -35.34
N ASN A 239 -0.53 -25.57 -36.34
CA ASN A 239 -0.73 -27.00 -36.09
C ASN A 239 0.52 -27.64 -35.45
N ALA A 240 0.32 -28.82 -34.83
CA ALA A 240 1.38 -29.56 -34.14
C ALA A 240 2.60 -29.87 -35.01
N ALA A 241 2.40 -30.14 -36.31
CA ALA A 241 3.51 -30.45 -37.22
C ALA A 241 4.39 -29.22 -37.47
N THR A 242 3.79 -28.04 -37.64
CA THR A 242 4.53 -26.77 -37.75
C THR A 242 5.28 -26.47 -36.45
N GLN A 243 4.63 -26.60 -35.29
CA GLN A 243 5.27 -26.40 -33.98
C GLN A 243 6.52 -27.29 -33.80
N ARG A 244 6.45 -28.58 -34.19
CA ARG A 244 7.60 -29.49 -34.17
C ARG A 244 8.71 -29.08 -35.12
N LYS A 245 8.36 -28.70 -36.36
CA LYS A 245 9.35 -28.25 -37.34
C LYS A 245 10.08 -26.99 -36.87
N VAL A 246 9.36 -26.06 -36.25
CA VAL A 246 9.96 -24.87 -35.63
C VAL A 246 10.93 -25.29 -34.53
N ALA A 247 10.51 -26.15 -33.60
CA ALA A 247 11.40 -26.63 -32.54
C ALA A 247 12.70 -27.24 -33.10
N HIS A 248 12.61 -28.16 -34.06
CA HIS A 248 13.79 -28.80 -34.63
C HIS A 248 14.71 -27.81 -35.37
N TRP A 249 14.13 -26.90 -36.15
CA TRP A 249 14.89 -25.88 -36.86
C TRP A 249 15.62 -24.94 -35.90
N VAL A 250 14.92 -24.46 -34.87
CA VAL A 250 15.49 -23.57 -33.85
C VAL A 250 16.60 -24.28 -33.06
N THR A 251 16.43 -25.55 -32.69
CA THR A 251 17.47 -26.36 -32.04
C THR A 251 18.75 -26.38 -32.87
N ARG A 252 18.64 -26.67 -34.17
CA ARG A 252 19.79 -26.65 -35.06
C ARG A 252 20.43 -25.27 -35.15
N ARG A 253 19.62 -24.22 -35.30
CA ARG A 253 20.10 -22.84 -35.42
C ARG A 253 20.85 -22.37 -34.17
N ALA A 254 20.34 -22.70 -32.98
CA ALA A 254 20.97 -22.40 -31.70
C ALA A 254 22.27 -23.18 -31.50
N CYS A 255 22.29 -24.48 -31.84
CA CYS A 255 23.53 -25.26 -31.81
C CYS A 255 24.58 -24.75 -32.79
N THR A 256 24.18 -24.25 -33.97
CA THR A 256 25.10 -23.59 -34.91
C THR A 256 25.65 -22.30 -34.32
N GLU A 257 24.79 -21.46 -33.73
CA GLU A 257 25.23 -20.20 -33.08
C GLU A 257 26.26 -20.46 -31.96
N ALA A 258 26.03 -21.50 -31.15
CA ALA A 258 26.94 -21.90 -30.08
C ALA A 258 28.09 -22.82 -30.52
N ARG A 259 28.22 -23.07 -31.84
CA ARG A 259 29.25 -23.95 -32.44
C ARG A 259 29.23 -25.40 -31.93
N LEU A 260 28.10 -25.84 -31.39
CA LEU A 260 27.89 -27.22 -30.93
C LEU A 260 27.74 -28.21 -32.09
N THR A 261 27.44 -27.74 -33.30
CA THR A 261 27.39 -28.58 -34.50
C THR A 261 28.75 -29.15 -34.92
N GLU A 262 29.85 -28.55 -34.46
CA GLU A 262 31.23 -29.02 -34.71
C GLU A 262 31.63 -30.15 -33.74
N VAL A 263 30.87 -30.35 -32.66
CA VAL A 263 31.16 -31.35 -31.62
C VAL A 263 30.56 -32.70 -32.03
N PRO A 264 31.35 -33.76 -32.28
CA PRO A 264 30.88 -34.97 -32.95
C PRO A 264 29.68 -35.67 -32.28
N TRP A 265 29.68 -35.76 -30.96
CA TRP A 265 28.60 -36.44 -30.22
C TRP A 265 27.30 -35.62 -30.18
N ILE A 266 27.38 -34.29 -30.28
CA ILE A 266 26.21 -33.41 -30.39
C ILE A 266 25.71 -33.41 -31.84
N ALA A 267 26.61 -33.38 -32.82
CA ALA A 267 26.26 -33.52 -34.24
C ALA A 267 25.51 -34.83 -34.52
N ALA A 268 25.93 -35.94 -33.92
CA ALA A 268 25.23 -37.22 -34.00
C ALA A 268 23.81 -37.16 -33.41
N ALA A 269 23.64 -36.45 -32.30
CA ALA A 269 22.34 -36.26 -31.65
C ALA A 269 21.39 -35.38 -32.48
N LEU A 270 21.90 -34.29 -33.06
CA LEU A 270 21.15 -33.46 -34.00
C LEU A 270 20.73 -34.25 -35.25
N ALA A 271 21.59 -35.11 -35.77
CA ALA A 271 21.27 -35.97 -36.91
C ALA A 271 20.22 -37.03 -36.58
N ALA A 272 20.25 -37.61 -35.37
CA ALA A 272 19.19 -38.52 -34.89
C ALA A 272 17.84 -37.80 -34.79
N MET A 273 17.83 -36.59 -34.22
CA MET A 273 16.64 -35.76 -34.12
C MET A 273 16.06 -35.39 -35.51
N ASP A 274 16.89 -35.06 -36.50
CA ASP A 274 16.42 -34.79 -37.87
C ASP A 274 15.71 -36.01 -38.49
N ARG A 275 16.13 -37.22 -38.13
CA ARG A 275 15.50 -38.48 -38.58
C ARG A 275 14.27 -38.87 -37.75
N GLY A 276 13.95 -38.11 -36.70
CA GLY A 276 12.88 -38.44 -35.76
C GLY A 276 13.22 -39.61 -34.82
N GLU A 277 14.50 -39.91 -34.65
CA GLU A 277 15.00 -40.94 -33.73
C GLU A 277 15.22 -40.34 -32.34
N SER A 278 15.17 -41.20 -31.31
CA SER A 278 15.55 -40.81 -29.94
C SER A 278 17.02 -40.35 -29.89
N LEU A 279 17.31 -39.37 -29.03
CA LEU A 279 18.68 -38.90 -28.80
C LEU A 279 19.59 -40.06 -28.37
N PRO A 280 20.79 -40.20 -28.94
CA PRO A 280 21.71 -41.29 -28.61
C PRO A 280 22.32 -41.12 -27.21
N PRO A 281 22.98 -42.15 -26.63
CA PRO A 281 23.79 -41.96 -25.44
C PRO A 281 24.85 -40.86 -25.63
N PRO A 282 25.09 -39.98 -24.64
CA PRO A 282 24.65 -40.06 -23.25
C PRO A 282 23.37 -39.25 -22.92
N PHE A 283 22.58 -38.81 -23.91
CA PHE A 283 21.45 -37.89 -23.70
C PHE A 283 20.27 -38.47 -22.88
N HIS A 284 20.29 -39.77 -22.56
CA HIS A 284 19.34 -40.39 -21.64
C HIS A 284 19.62 -40.09 -20.16
N ASP A 285 20.82 -39.58 -19.84
CA ASP A 285 21.23 -39.22 -18.48
C ASP A 285 21.66 -37.75 -18.47
N GLU A 286 20.76 -36.89 -18.00
CA GLU A 286 20.95 -35.44 -17.98
C GLU A 286 22.23 -35.04 -17.22
N ARG A 287 22.53 -35.68 -16.09
CA ARG A 287 23.73 -35.34 -15.32
C ARG A 287 25.00 -35.68 -16.10
N ARG A 288 25.06 -36.88 -16.69
CA ARG A 288 26.24 -37.32 -17.46
C ARG A 288 26.48 -36.49 -18.71
N VAL A 289 25.41 -36.07 -19.39
CA VAL A 289 25.54 -35.30 -20.62
C VAL A 289 25.95 -33.85 -20.34
N TRP A 290 25.53 -33.27 -19.19
CA TRP A 290 26.05 -32.00 -18.69
C TRP A 290 27.52 -32.10 -18.24
N ASP A 291 27.88 -33.13 -17.46
CA ASP A 291 29.28 -33.35 -17.06
C ASP A 291 30.19 -33.47 -18.29
N ARG A 292 29.71 -34.17 -19.33
CA ARG A 292 30.42 -34.29 -20.62
C ARG A 292 30.52 -32.94 -21.33
N LEU A 293 29.44 -32.17 -21.43
CA LEU A 293 29.45 -30.85 -22.06
C LEU A 293 30.50 -29.92 -21.42
N LEU A 294 30.58 -29.92 -20.09
CA LEU A 294 31.47 -29.02 -19.34
C LEU A 294 32.93 -29.47 -19.32
N SER A 295 33.19 -30.77 -19.51
CA SER A 295 34.53 -31.35 -19.38
C SER A 295 35.20 -31.67 -20.73
N ASP A 296 34.43 -31.78 -21.82
CA ASP A 296 34.94 -32.17 -23.13
C ASP A 296 35.75 -31.01 -23.78
N PRO A 297 37.06 -31.18 -24.01
CA PRO A 297 37.90 -30.11 -24.56
C PRO A 297 37.57 -29.76 -26.01
N ALA A 298 36.79 -30.59 -26.72
CA ALA A 298 36.30 -30.26 -28.06
C ALA A 298 35.12 -29.28 -28.04
N VAL A 299 34.49 -29.04 -26.88
CA VAL A 299 33.38 -28.08 -26.74
C VAL A 299 33.96 -26.67 -26.65
N PRO A 300 33.59 -25.76 -27.58
CA PRO A 300 34.04 -24.36 -27.49
C PRO A 300 33.57 -23.70 -26.20
N GLN A 301 34.31 -22.70 -25.71
CA GLN A 301 33.91 -21.91 -24.56
C GLN A 301 33.82 -20.44 -24.98
N THR A 302 32.61 -19.99 -25.31
CA THR A 302 32.30 -18.60 -25.63
C THR A 302 31.34 -18.02 -24.61
N LEU A 303 31.44 -16.71 -24.36
CA LEU A 303 30.61 -16.02 -23.37
C LEU A 303 29.59 -15.13 -24.07
N VAL A 304 28.39 -15.06 -23.50
CA VAL A 304 27.31 -14.16 -23.91
C VAL A 304 26.71 -13.45 -22.71
N THR A 305 26.11 -12.28 -22.97
CA THR A 305 25.28 -11.59 -21.98
C THR A 305 23.92 -12.26 -21.89
N SER A 306 23.49 -12.56 -20.66
CA SER A 306 22.13 -13.01 -20.31
C SER A 306 21.02 -12.15 -20.96
N PRO A 307 19.83 -12.72 -21.26
CA PRO A 307 18.78 -11.99 -21.97
C PRO A 307 18.34 -10.66 -21.34
N ASP A 308 18.42 -10.55 -20.01
CA ASP A 308 18.05 -9.34 -19.26
C ASP A 308 19.16 -8.27 -19.25
N GLY A 309 20.33 -8.57 -19.80
CA GLY A 309 21.46 -7.64 -19.90
C GLY A 309 22.27 -7.50 -18.61
N THR A 310 22.05 -8.35 -17.60
CA THR A 310 22.64 -8.15 -16.26
C THR A 310 23.93 -8.93 -16.01
N THR A 311 24.08 -10.08 -16.66
CA THR A 311 25.20 -11.01 -16.47
C THR A 311 25.94 -11.22 -17.79
N ASP A 312 27.22 -10.85 -17.87
CA ASP A 312 28.03 -10.84 -19.11
C ASP A 312 28.90 -12.07 -19.34
N ASN A 313 28.92 -13.02 -18.40
CA ASN A 313 29.80 -14.18 -18.40
C ASN A 313 29.05 -15.52 -18.49
N CYS A 314 27.92 -15.55 -19.19
CA CYS A 314 27.18 -16.80 -19.40
C CYS A 314 27.88 -17.66 -20.46
N LEU A 315 28.20 -18.91 -20.14
CA LEU A 315 28.75 -19.87 -21.10
C LEU A 315 27.70 -20.18 -22.19
N GLN A 316 27.95 -19.72 -23.41
CA GLN A 316 27.00 -19.80 -24.52
C GLN A 316 26.57 -21.22 -24.83
N GLN A 317 27.49 -22.16 -24.76
CA GLN A 317 27.25 -23.59 -25.00
C GLN A 317 26.28 -24.16 -23.97
N ALA A 318 26.48 -23.83 -22.69
CA ALA A 318 25.55 -24.23 -21.63
C ALA A 318 24.18 -23.58 -21.80
N MET A 319 24.11 -22.36 -22.33
CA MET A 319 22.84 -21.70 -22.62
C MET A 319 22.09 -22.30 -23.82
N ALA A 320 22.81 -22.76 -24.84
CA ALA A 320 22.23 -23.40 -26.02
C ALA A 320 21.81 -24.84 -25.74
N PHE A 321 22.57 -25.57 -24.92
CA PHE A 321 22.41 -27.00 -24.72
C PHE A 321 20.99 -27.49 -24.40
N PRO A 322 20.17 -26.78 -23.59
CA PRO A 322 18.80 -27.16 -23.31
C PRO A 322 17.90 -27.33 -24.54
N VAL A 323 18.22 -26.71 -25.69
CA VAL A 323 17.43 -26.85 -26.94
C VAL A 323 17.29 -28.30 -27.40
N LEU A 324 18.22 -29.18 -27.02
CA LEU A 324 18.17 -30.60 -27.36
C LEU A 324 17.09 -31.34 -26.55
N PHE A 325 16.84 -30.94 -25.31
CA PHE A 325 15.78 -31.53 -24.48
C PHE A 325 14.43 -30.87 -24.77
N SER A 326 14.40 -29.53 -24.87
CA SER A 326 13.18 -28.77 -25.14
C SER A 326 12.49 -29.23 -26.43
N ALA A 327 13.22 -29.56 -27.49
CA ALA A 327 12.64 -30.04 -28.75
C ALA A 327 11.88 -31.38 -28.60
N HIS A 328 12.21 -32.18 -27.58
CA HIS A 328 11.61 -33.49 -27.31
C HIS A 328 10.42 -33.43 -26.34
N GLU A 329 10.04 -32.24 -25.85
CA GLU A 329 8.86 -32.05 -25.00
C GLU A 329 7.62 -32.68 -25.64
N PRO A 330 6.79 -33.48 -24.93
CA PRO A 330 5.66 -34.19 -25.55
C PRO A 330 4.58 -33.27 -26.16
N ASP A 331 4.35 -32.09 -25.58
CA ASP A 331 3.48 -31.07 -26.19
C ASP A 331 4.26 -30.29 -27.27
N PRO A 332 3.84 -30.34 -28.54
CA PRO A 332 4.51 -29.63 -29.63
C PRO A 332 4.62 -28.12 -29.40
N LEU A 333 3.61 -27.48 -28.78
CA LEU A 333 3.66 -26.04 -28.52
C LEU A 333 4.69 -25.71 -27.44
N ARG A 334 4.73 -26.50 -26.36
CA ARG A 334 5.77 -26.40 -25.34
C ARG A 334 7.16 -26.57 -25.96
N ALA A 335 7.34 -27.58 -26.81
CA ALA A 335 8.60 -27.83 -27.50
C ALA A 335 9.06 -26.61 -28.33
N ALA A 336 8.15 -26.00 -29.09
CA ALA A 336 8.48 -24.82 -29.89
C ALA A 336 8.89 -23.63 -29.01
N VAL A 337 8.12 -23.34 -27.96
CA VAL A 337 8.33 -22.18 -27.08
C VAL A 337 9.56 -22.33 -26.21
N ASP A 338 9.75 -23.49 -25.58
CA ASP A 338 10.89 -23.75 -24.69
C ASP A 338 12.20 -23.76 -25.49
N THR A 339 12.19 -24.32 -26.70
CA THR A 339 13.34 -24.26 -27.61
C THR A 339 13.64 -22.84 -28.09
N LEU A 340 12.62 -22.04 -28.42
CA LEU A 340 12.80 -20.62 -28.76
C LEU A 340 13.42 -19.84 -27.61
N TRP A 341 12.95 -20.05 -26.38
CA TRP A 341 13.53 -19.41 -25.21
C TRP A 341 15.00 -19.78 -25.03
N SER A 342 15.34 -21.08 -25.02
CA SER A 342 16.72 -21.53 -24.89
C SER A 342 17.62 -20.98 -26.01
N ALA A 343 17.12 -20.91 -27.24
CA ALA A 343 17.83 -20.29 -28.36
C ALA A 343 18.05 -18.78 -28.17
N VAL A 344 17.06 -18.04 -27.67
CA VAL A 344 17.23 -16.62 -27.32
C VAL A 344 18.33 -16.43 -26.28
N VAL A 345 18.36 -17.28 -25.24
CA VAL A 345 19.39 -17.24 -24.20
C VAL A 345 20.78 -17.50 -24.80
N ALA A 346 20.89 -18.41 -25.76
CA ALA A 346 22.16 -18.70 -26.47
C ALA A 346 22.62 -17.59 -27.42
N PHE A 347 21.70 -16.84 -28.03
CA PHE A 347 22.03 -15.71 -28.90
C PHE A 347 22.55 -14.50 -28.12
N GLY A 348 22.13 -14.39 -26.86
CA GLY A 348 22.52 -13.32 -25.95
C GLY A 348 21.67 -12.05 -26.08
N HIS A 349 21.92 -11.10 -25.18
CA HIS A 349 21.17 -9.85 -25.06
C HIS A 349 21.04 -9.10 -26.40
N GLY A 350 19.82 -8.61 -26.69
CA GLY A 350 19.52 -7.79 -27.88
C GLY A 350 19.49 -8.52 -29.23
N ARG A 351 19.84 -9.81 -29.29
CA ARG A 351 19.96 -10.55 -30.56
C ARG A 351 18.76 -11.44 -30.92
N HIS A 352 17.77 -11.54 -30.03
CA HIS A 352 16.52 -12.28 -30.29
C HIS A 352 15.74 -11.81 -31.54
N PRO A 353 15.74 -10.52 -31.97
CA PRO A 353 15.03 -10.12 -33.18
C PRO A 353 15.58 -10.80 -34.45
N ILE A 354 16.88 -11.13 -34.47
CA ILE A 354 17.51 -11.85 -35.59
C ILE A 354 16.91 -13.26 -35.68
N LEU A 355 16.93 -14.00 -34.57
CA LEU A 355 16.36 -15.35 -34.51
C LEU A 355 14.87 -15.35 -34.89
N PHE A 356 14.09 -14.40 -34.38
CA PHE A 356 12.65 -14.35 -34.67
C PHE A 356 12.34 -13.94 -36.11
N ALA A 357 13.21 -13.15 -36.75
CA ALA A 357 13.10 -12.86 -38.18
C ALA A 357 13.40 -14.12 -39.01
N GLU A 358 14.50 -14.81 -38.73
CA GLU A 358 14.88 -16.05 -39.43
C GLU A 358 13.79 -17.14 -39.28
N VAL A 359 13.17 -17.28 -38.10
CA VAL A 359 12.04 -18.21 -37.89
C VAL A 359 10.88 -17.88 -38.81
N ARG A 360 10.52 -16.61 -38.98
CA ARG A 360 9.41 -16.22 -39.86
C ARG A 360 9.74 -16.35 -41.33
N GLU A 361 11.01 -16.15 -41.71
CA GLU A 361 11.48 -16.40 -43.07
C GLU A 361 11.35 -17.88 -43.45
N VAL A 362 11.69 -18.78 -42.53
CA VAL A 362 11.61 -20.24 -42.75
C VAL A 362 10.18 -20.77 -42.59
N PHE A 363 9.37 -20.14 -41.74
CA PHE A 363 7.98 -20.51 -41.48
C PHE A 363 7.03 -19.32 -41.74
N PRO A 364 6.72 -19.01 -43.02
CA PRO A 364 5.91 -17.85 -43.38
C PRO A 364 4.50 -17.85 -42.78
N ASP A 365 3.96 -19.04 -42.47
CA ASP A 365 2.66 -19.22 -41.81
C ASP A 365 2.62 -18.59 -40.40
N LEU A 366 3.77 -18.30 -39.80
CA LEU A 366 3.87 -17.59 -38.52
C LEU A 366 3.79 -16.05 -38.66
N GLY A 367 3.62 -15.56 -39.90
CA GLY A 367 3.46 -14.15 -40.25
C GLY A 367 4.75 -13.34 -40.16
N THR A 368 4.90 -12.29 -40.98
CA THR A 368 5.97 -11.28 -40.83
C THR A 368 5.63 -10.31 -39.70
N PRO A 369 6.62 -9.74 -38.98
CA PRO A 369 6.32 -8.69 -38.03
C PRO A 369 5.79 -7.51 -38.84
N THR A 370 4.50 -7.19 -38.68
CA THR A 370 4.02 -5.87 -39.06
C THR A 370 4.79 -4.91 -38.17
N MET A 371 5.84 -4.30 -38.71
CA MET A 371 6.35 -3.05 -38.17
C MET A 371 5.19 -2.07 -38.27
N SER A 372 4.38 -2.02 -37.21
CA SER A 372 3.67 -0.80 -36.88
C SER A 372 4.77 0.24 -36.79
N THR A 373 4.86 1.09 -37.81
CA THR A 373 5.52 2.37 -37.73
C THR A 373 4.87 3.11 -36.58
N GLY A 374 5.37 2.84 -35.38
CA GLY A 374 5.19 3.66 -34.21
C GLY A 374 5.64 5.03 -34.64
N ARG A 375 4.65 5.86 -34.93
CA ARG A 375 4.70 7.30 -35.09
C ARG A 375 5.94 7.81 -34.37
N ALA A 376 6.94 8.26 -35.13
CA ALA A 376 8.03 9.00 -34.56
C ALA A 376 7.40 10.09 -33.71
N PHE A 377 7.61 10.00 -32.39
CA PHE A 377 7.24 11.05 -31.48
C PHE A 377 8.17 12.20 -31.80
N SER A 378 7.70 13.07 -32.70
CA SER A 378 8.37 14.33 -33.01
C SER A 378 8.42 15.13 -31.72
N PRO A 379 9.60 15.59 -31.26
CA PRO A 379 9.65 16.48 -30.11
C PRO A 379 9.00 17.79 -30.55
N ALA A 380 7.81 18.08 -30.02
CA ALA A 380 7.21 19.40 -30.18
C ALA A 380 8.13 20.42 -29.52
N ALA A 381 8.64 21.35 -30.34
CA ALA A 381 9.29 22.56 -29.86
C ALA A 381 8.34 23.37 -28.97
N PRO A 382 8.86 24.11 -27.97
CA PRO A 382 8.08 24.70 -26.90
C PRO A 382 7.31 25.92 -27.40
N THR A 383 5.99 25.84 -27.43
CA THR A 383 5.14 27.02 -27.62
C THR A 383 4.71 27.61 -26.29
N GLY A 384 5.31 28.74 -25.92
CA GLY A 384 4.65 29.81 -25.15
C GLY A 384 4.57 29.66 -23.62
N PRO A 385 4.52 30.78 -22.88
CA PRO A 385 5.13 30.90 -21.57
C PRO A 385 4.27 30.32 -20.45
N CYS A 386 4.96 29.72 -19.46
CA CYS A 386 4.45 29.45 -18.13
C CYS A 386 3.73 30.68 -17.57
N ARG A 387 2.42 30.58 -17.36
CA ARG A 387 1.74 31.43 -16.38
C ARG A 387 2.15 30.93 -15.01
N SER A 388 2.93 31.76 -14.32
CA SER A 388 3.34 31.57 -12.93
C SER A 388 2.11 31.31 -12.04
N PRO A 389 2.18 30.34 -11.10
CA PRO A 389 1.18 30.23 -10.05
C PRO A 389 1.25 31.48 -9.14
N PRO A 390 0.12 31.91 -8.52
CA PRO A 390 0.12 33.04 -7.60
C PRO A 390 1.06 32.79 -6.40
N PRO A 391 1.69 33.85 -5.85
CA PRO A 391 2.66 33.72 -4.78
C PRO A 391 2.02 33.13 -3.51
N ARG A 392 2.73 32.18 -2.90
CA ARG A 392 2.40 31.66 -1.57
C ARG A 392 2.46 32.80 -0.54
N PRO A 393 1.55 32.85 0.44
CA PRO A 393 1.66 33.80 1.55
C PRO A 393 2.95 33.55 2.35
N PRO A 394 3.55 34.62 2.92
CA PRO A 394 4.83 34.53 3.60
C PRO A 394 4.76 33.58 4.80
N ARG A 395 5.75 32.69 4.90
CA ARG A 395 5.98 31.88 6.10
C ARG A 395 6.36 32.79 7.25
N GLU A 396 5.56 32.76 8.31
CA GLU A 396 5.93 33.39 9.58
C GLU A 396 7.22 32.77 10.14
N PRO A 397 8.08 33.57 10.78
CA PRO A 397 9.34 33.11 11.35
C PRO A 397 9.06 32.20 12.55
N ARG A 398 9.58 30.97 12.51
CA ARG A 398 9.62 30.09 13.68
C ARG A 398 10.38 30.78 14.83
N PRO A 399 9.90 30.71 16.08
CA PRO A 399 10.65 31.20 17.22
C PRO A 399 11.96 30.41 17.38
N ARG A 400 13.04 31.15 17.67
CA ARG A 400 14.36 30.59 17.98
C ARG A 400 14.29 29.85 19.32
N ASP A 401 14.59 28.57 19.28
CA ASP A 401 14.78 27.72 20.45
C ASP A 401 16.09 28.11 21.18
N PRO A 402 16.07 28.57 22.45
CA PRO A 402 17.26 28.95 23.18
C PRO A 402 17.80 27.75 23.98
N ALA A 403 18.24 26.70 23.29
CA ALA A 403 18.88 25.54 23.93
C ALA A 403 19.94 24.92 23.01
N GLY A 404 21.00 25.67 22.73
CA GLY A 404 22.04 25.23 21.79
C GLY A 404 23.41 25.85 22.02
N THR A 405 23.76 26.23 23.25
CA THR A 405 25.06 26.85 23.55
C THR A 405 25.62 26.39 24.89
N ALA A 406 25.76 25.08 25.09
CA ALA A 406 26.51 24.54 26.23
C ALA A 406 27.00 23.10 26.01
N ALA A 407 27.64 22.80 24.87
CA ALA A 407 28.31 21.49 24.70
C ALA A 407 29.35 21.48 23.57
N ARG A 408 30.25 22.47 23.49
CA ARG A 408 31.43 22.36 22.61
C ARG A 408 32.57 23.28 23.01
N ALA A 409 33.05 23.12 24.25
CA ALA A 409 34.31 23.72 24.70
C ALA A 409 34.96 22.85 25.79
N ALA A 410 35.22 21.58 25.50
CA ALA A 410 36.17 20.75 26.24
C ALA A 410 36.45 19.47 25.47
N ARG A 411 37.45 19.49 24.59
CA ARG A 411 38.30 18.35 24.17
C ARG A 411 39.21 18.80 23.04
N SER A 412 40.27 19.51 23.40
CA SER A 412 41.47 19.65 22.58
C SER A 412 42.66 19.98 23.47
N THR A 413 43.24 18.96 24.08
CA THR A 413 44.65 18.96 24.46
C THR A 413 45.21 17.57 24.16
N ARG A 414 46.00 17.50 23.09
CA ARG A 414 46.96 16.43 22.79
C ARG A 414 48.01 16.39 23.90
N GLN A 415 48.54 15.20 24.24
CA GLN A 415 49.95 14.78 24.02
C GLN A 415 50.28 13.42 24.70
N PRO A 416 51.43 12.75 24.43
CA PRO A 416 51.45 11.40 23.87
C PRO A 416 52.19 10.30 24.70
N ALA A 417 52.09 9.07 24.18
CA ALA A 417 53.09 7.98 24.08
C ALA A 417 53.85 7.41 25.31
N THR A 418 53.54 6.12 25.60
CA THR A 418 54.45 4.97 25.95
C THR A 418 55.33 5.00 27.21
N PRO A 419 55.91 3.87 27.69
CA PRO A 419 55.63 2.43 27.49
C PRO A 419 55.64 1.59 28.81
N ARG A 420 55.04 0.38 28.78
CA ARG A 420 55.71 -0.93 29.01
C ARG A 420 54.72 -2.07 28.86
#